data_AF-H7ELZ2-F1
#
_entry.id   AF-H7ELZ2-F1
#
_cell.length_a   1.000
_cell.length_b   1.000
_cell.length_c   1.000
_cell.angle_alpha   90.00
_cell.angle_beta   90.00
_cell.angle_gamma   90.00
#
_symmetry.space_group_name_H-M   'P 1'
#
loop_
_entity.id
_entity.type
_entity.pdbx_description
1 polymer ?
#
loop_
_entity_poly.entity_id
_entity_poly.type
_entity_poly.pdbx_seq_one_letter_code
_entity_poly.pdbx_strand_id
1 'polypeptide(L)'
;MKRFEELYALSVLSVSGFDLFGEYNAWLDEEFLKNGDDFALLEMEELSSDKYKTHSFFRQYFYDNPDFDKNIFGKALFGELERAYHDKNCDFDSFVNNCYAVYQNLLKQIEWDEEPFFALDYAGDSIEWGDYKSAHEIIENAFRFYSGELSASSNEVKIRAFSEIAALKDGEITFFDGEKVALSSCAGKKWSGRCVGERDFGANPPYFVFFSGEKWTKIIFCKKGLFKKRKNQRDFALIHNFVQSSCFTTMDLQ
;
A
#
# COMPACT_ATOMS: atom_id res chain seq x y z
N MET A 1 -19.60 18.45 -0.22
CA MET A 1 -18.38 19.25 -0.41
C MET A 1 -17.39 18.30 -1.04
N LYS A 2 -17.17 18.43 -2.36
CA LYS A 2 -16.15 17.61 -3.02
C LYS A 2 -14.77 18.09 -2.54
N ARG A 3 -13.78 17.19 -2.55
CA ARG A 3 -12.54 17.34 -1.79
C ARG A 3 -11.38 17.64 -2.75
N PHE A 4 -10.58 18.66 -2.47
CA PHE A 4 -9.46 19.06 -3.35
C PHE A 4 -8.45 17.95 -3.58
N GLU A 5 -8.41 16.96 -2.68
CA GLU A 5 -7.65 15.72 -2.82
C GLU A 5 -8.05 14.92 -4.08
N GLU A 6 -9.32 14.94 -4.48
CA GLU A 6 -9.81 14.24 -5.69
C GLU A 6 -9.31 14.96 -6.95
N LEU A 7 -9.39 16.29 -7.00
CA LEU A 7 -8.82 17.09 -8.07
C LEU A 7 -7.30 16.93 -8.16
N TYR A 8 -6.63 16.84 -7.01
CA TYR A 8 -5.19 16.64 -6.97
C TYR A 8 -4.80 15.28 -7.56
N ALA A 9 -5.57 14.22 -7.32
CA ALA A 9 -5.35 12.93 -7.97
C ALA A 9 -5.40 13.05 -9.50
N LEU A 10 -6.42 13.72 -10.05
CA LEU A 10 -6.52 13.96 -11.50
C LEU A 10 -5.35 14.79 -12.03
N SER A 11 -4.92 15.80 -11.26
CA SER A 11 -3.78 16.64 -11.60
C SER A 11 -2.47 15.85 -11.67
N VAL A 12 -2.19 15.03 -10.66
CA VAL A 12 -1.00 14.15 -10.60
C VAL A 12 -1.01 13.18 -11.78
N LEU A 13 -2.12 12.51 -12.06
CA LEU A 13 -2.24 11.58 -13.17
C LEU A 13 -2.01 12.29 -14.52
N SER A 14 -2.58 13.49 -14.69
CA SER A 14 -2.45 14.29 -15.90
C SER A 14 -0.99 14.66 -16.22
N VAL A 15 -0.23 15.07 -15.22
CA VAL A 15 1.21 15.40 -15.43
C VAL A 15 2.07 14.15 -15.59
N SER A 16 1.59 12.99 -15.15
CA SER A 16 2.30 11.70 -15.17
C SER A 16 2.04 10.86 -16.43
N GLY A 17 1.28 11.39 -17.40
CA GLY A 17 1.08 10.75 -18.70
C GLY A 17 -0.29 10.12 -18.92
N PHE A 18 -1.21 10.21 -17.95
CA PHE A 18 -2.60 9.81 -18.12
C PHE A 18 -3.42 10.96 -18.71
N ASP A 19 -4.30 10.67 -19.66
CA ASP A 19 -5.13 11.69 -20.34
C ASP A 19 -6.39 12.00 -19.51
N LEU A 20 -6.21 12.69 -18.37
CA LEU A 20 -7.29 13.01 -17.41
C LEU A 20 -7.49 14.51 -17.19
N PHE A 21 -6.82 15.35 -17.98
CA PHE A 21 -6.89 16.79 -17.79
C PHE A 21 -8.23 17.37 -18.25
N GLY A 22 -8.89 16.71 -19.19
CA GLY A 22 -10.27 17.02 -19.57
C GLY A 22 -11.25 16.78 -18.41
N GLU A 23 -11.15 15.63 -17.74
CA GLU A 23 -11.95 15.31 -16.55
C GLU A 23 -11.67 16.26 -15.39
N TYR A 24 -10.39 16.63 -15.18
CA TYR A 24 -10.00 17.65 -14.21
C TYR A 24 -10.75 18.97 -14.47
N ASN A 25 -10.69 19.49 -15.69
CA ASN A 25 -11.34 20.76 -16.05
C ASN A 25 -12.86 20.67 -15.95
N ALA A 26 -13.47 19.57 -16.40
CA ALA A 26 -14.91 19.38 -16.28
C ALA A 26 -15.39 19.35 -14.82
N TRP A 27 -14.61 18.77 -13.91
CA TRP A 27 -14.89 18.82 -12.49
C TRP A 27 -14.74 20.23 -11.95
N LEU A 28 -13.65 20.92 -12.30
CA LEU A 28 -13.33 22.27 -11.84
C LEU A 28 -14.45 23.25 -12.23
N ASP A 29 -14.86 23.24 -13.50
CA ASP A 29 -15.98 24.03 -14.01
C ASP A 29 -17.25 23.81 -13.16
N GLU A 30 -17.58 22.56 -12.87
CA GLU A 30 -18.79 22.20 -12.10
C GLU A 30 -18.74 22.75 -10.66
N GLU A 31 -17.57 22.73 -10.02
CA GLU A 31 -17.42 23.15 -8.64
C GLU A 31 -17.28 24.68 -8.51
N PHE A 32 -16.57 25.33 -9.44
CA PHE A 32 -16.46 26.77 -9.50
C PHE A 32 -17.82 27.43 -9.74
N LEU A 33 -18.67 26.86 -10.60
CA LEU A 33 -20.04 27.34 -10.79
C LEU A 33 -20.90 27.30 -9.52
N LYS A 34 -20.59 26.42 -8.56
CA LYS A 34 -21.30 26.34 -7.27
C LYS A 34 -20.71 27.26 -6.22
N ASN A 35 -19.39 27.44 -6.22
CA ASN A 35 -18.63 28.11 -5.17
C ASN A 35 -17.67 29.18 -5.74
N GLY A 36 -18.16 30.03 -6.65
CA GLY A 36 -17.30 30.95 -7.41
C GLY A 36 -16.57 32.04 -6.62
N ASP A 37 -16.89 32.22 -5.34
CA ASP A 37 -16.19 33.13 -4.42
C ASP A 37 -14.98 32.46 -3.73
N ASP A 38 -14.75 31.17 -3.94
CA ASP A 38 -13.59 30.46 -3.40
C ASP A 38 -12.32 30.85 -4.16
N PHE A 39 -11.38 31.46 -3.44
CA PHE A 39 -10.12 31.95 -4.00
C PHE A 39 -9.26 30.84 -4.61
N ALA A 40 -9.25 29.65 -4.00
CA ALA A 40 -8.46 28.54 -4.51
C ALA A 40 -9.05 28.00 -5.81
N LEU A 41 -10.38 27.91 -5.92
CA LEU A 41 -11.04 27.53 -7.17
C LEU A 41 -10.78 28.55 -8.28
N LEU A 42 -10.82 29.85 -7.97
CA LEU A 42 -10.47 30.90 -8.94
C LEU A 42 -9.04 30.75 -9.47
N GLU A 43 -8.08 30.53 -8.58
CA GLU A 43 -6.68 30.35 -8.98
C GLU A 43 -6.48 29.07 -9.81
N MET A 44 -7.17 27.98 -9.47
CA MET A 44 -7.18 26.77 -10.30
C MET A 44 -7.77 27.03 -11.70
N GLU A 45 -8.87 27.77 -11.80
CA GLU A 45 -9.52 28.13 -13.06
C GLU A 45 -8.59 28.94 -13.98
N GLU A 46 -7.85 29.91 -13.41
CA GLU A 46 -6.85 30.67 -14.16
C GLU A 46 -5.71 29.79 -14.72
N LEU A 47 -5.39 28.69 -14.02
CA LEU A 47 -4.33 27.75 -14.38
C LEU A 47 -4.81 26.56 -15.24
N SER A 48 -6.11 26.38 -15.44
CA SER A 48 -6.77 25.22 -16.09
C SER A 48 -6.34 24.91 -17.53
N SER A 49 -5.54 25.78 -18.15
CA SER A 49 -4.94 25.57 -19.48
C SER A 49 -3.55 24.91 -19.45
N ASP A 50 -2.92 24.78 -18.27
CA ASP A 50 -1.57 24.26 -18.11
C ASP A 50 -1.49 23.26 -16.93
N LYS A 51 -1.56 21.97 -17.27
CA LYS A 51 -1.53 20.88 -16.28
C LYS A 51 -0.33 20.91 -15.33
N TYR A 52 0.82 21.41 -15.78
CA TYR A 52 2.02 21.46 -14.93
C TYR A 52 1.95 22.60 -13.91
N LYS A 53 1.36 23.74 -14.31
CA LYS A 53 1.09 24.84 -13.37
C LYS A 53 0.00 24.47 -12.39
N THR A 54 -1.10 23.86 -12.86
CA THR A 54 -2.15 23.31 -12.00
C THR A 54 -1.60 22.36 -10.95
N HIS A 55 -0.75 21.40 -11.35
CA HIS A 55 -0.13 20.48 -10.41
C HIS A 55 0.79 21.18 -9.41
N SER A 56 1.56 22.19 -9.86
CA SER A 56 2.42 22.97 -8.99
C SER A 56 1.63 23.81 -7.97
N PHE A 57 0.45 24.31 -8.36
CA PHE A 57 -0.48 24.96 -7.45
C PHE A 57 -0.89 24.02 -6.32
N PHE A 58 -1.31 22.78 -6.59
CA PHE A 58 -1.69 21.84 -5.53
C PHE A 58 -0.56 21.53 -4.55
N ARG A 59 0.69 21.43 -5.05
CA ARG A 59 1.85 21.22 -4.18
C ARG A 59 2.03 22.37 -3.18
N GLN A 60 1.80 23.61 -3.63
CA GLN A 60 1.84 24.77 -2.75
C GLN A 60 0.62 24.81 -1.83
N TYR A 61 -0.58 24.58 -2.37
CA TYR A 61 -1.83 24.59 -1.63
C TYR A 61 -1.80 23.63 -0.42
N PHE A 62 -1.41 22.36 -0.61
CA PHE A 62 -1.34 21.40 0.48
C PHE A 62 -0.11 21.56 1.38
N TYR A 63 0.92 22.29 0.93
CA TYR A 63 1.98 22.73 1.81
C TYR A 63 1.48 23.78 2.81
N ASP A 64 0.65 24.72 2.35
CA ASP A 64 0.07 25.78 3.18
C ASP A 64 -1.16 25.31 3.99
N ASN A 65 -1.84 24.26 3.53
CA ASN A 65 -3.02 23.67 4.15
C ASN A 65 -2.76 22.20 4.52
N PRO A 66 -2.25 21.90 5.73
CA PRO A 66 -1.77 20.57 6.09
C PRO A 66 -2.87 19.54 6.36
N ASP A 67 -4.15 19.90 6.21
CA ASP A 67 -5.31 19.01 6.42
C ASP A 67 -5.56 18.07 5.21
N PHE A 68 -4.49 17.61 4.57
CA PHE A 68 -4.54 16.71 3.42
C PHE A 68 -5.06 15.32 3.81
N ASP A 69 -6.24 14.94 3.30
CA ASP A 69 -6.82 13.62 3.54
C ASP A 69 -6.26 12.57 2.56
N LYS A 70 -5.17 11.92 2.98
CA LYS A 70 -4.49 10.86 2.21
C LYS A 70 -5.43 9.74 1.75
N ASN A 71 -6.49 9.43 2.51
CA ASN A 71 -7.42 8.37 2.16
C ASN A 71 -8.33 8.77 1.00
N ILE A 72 -8.79 10.03 0.97
CA ILE A 72 -9.60 10.54 -0.13
C ILE A 72 -8.75 10.65 -1.40
N PHE A 73 -7.55 11.20 -1.27
CA PHE A 73 -6.59 11.27 -2.38
C PHE A 73 -6.29 9.87 -2.95
N GLY A 74 -5.91 8.92 -2.09
CA GLY A 74 -5.55 7.58 -2.52
C GLY A 74 -6.69 6.84 -3.20
N LYS A 75 -7.93 6.95 -2.67
CA LYS A 75 -9.11 6.37 -3.33
C LYS A 75 -9.34 6.92 -4.73
N ALA A 76 -9.24 8.23 -4.89
CA ALA A 76 -9.39 8.86 -6.20
C ALA A 76 -8.26 8.43 -7.15
N LEU A 77 -7.02 8.48 -6.69
CA LEU A 77 -5.83 8.12 -7.48
C LEU A 77 -5.89 6.67 -7.97
N PHE A 78 -6.07 5.72 -7.06
CA PHE A 78 -6.04 4.30 -7.40
C PHE A 78 -7.29 3.85 -8.15
N GLY A 79 -8.45 4.48 -7.94
CA GLY A 79 -9.64 4.22 -8.75
C GLY A 79 -9.43 4.59 -10.22
N GLU A 80 -8.78 5.72 -10.49
CA GLU A 80 -8.46 6.12 -11.86
C GLU A 80 -7.34 5.28 -12.49
N LEU A 81 -6.33 4.90 -11.71
CA LEU A 81 -5.29 3.96 -12.18
C LEU A 81 -5.87 2.58 -12.49
N GLU A 82 -6.79 2.06 -11.68
CA GLU A 82 -7.48 0.79 -11.93
C GLU A 82 -8.30 0.85 -13.23
N ARG A 83 -9.01 1.98 -13.45
CA ARG A 83 -9.72 2.24 -14.70
C ARG A 83 -8.78 2.23 -15.91
N ALA A 84 -7.64 2.90 -15.82
CA ALA A 84 -6.64 2.94 -16.88
C ALA A 84 -6.00 1.57 -17.14
N TYR A 85 -5.69 0.81 -16.08
CA TYR A 85 -5.12 -0.52 -16.15
C TYR A 85 -6.03 -1.51 -16.90
N HIS A 86 -7.34 -1.44 -16.66
CA HIS A 86 -8.33 -2.30 -17.30
C HIS A 86 -8.81 -1.81 -18.68
N ASP A 87 -8.30 -0.69 -19.19
CA ASP A 87 -8.60 -0.27 -20.56
C ASP A 87 -8.03 -1.29 -21.55
N LYS A 88 -8.82 -1.66 -22.56
CA LYS A 88 -8.43 -2.62 -23.60
C LYS A 88 -7.20 -2.19 -24.42
N ASN A 89 -6.89 -0.89 -24.43
CA ASN A 89 -5.74 -0.32 -25.12
C ASN A 89 -4.57 -0.02 -24.16
N CYS A 90 -4.66 -0.47 -22.90
CA CYS A 90 -3.59 -0.33 -21.93
C CYS A 90 -2.35 -1.09 -22.43
N ASP A 91 -1.27 -0.36 -22.67
CA ASP A 91 0.07 -0.92 -22.84
C ASP A 91 0.71 -1.01 -21.45
N PHE A 92 0.95 -2.23 -20.97
CA PHE A 92 1.34 -2.44 -19.57
C PHE A 92 2.71 -1.84 -19.24
N ASP A 93 3.67 -1.88 -20.15
CA ASP A 93 4.99 -1.27 -19.96
C ASP A 93 4.87 0.26 -19.84
N SER A 94 4.12 0.90 -20.75
CA SER A 94 3.84 2.34 -20.66
C SER A 94 3.05 2.70 -19.39
N PHE A 95 2.10 1.85 -18.99
CA PHE A 95 1.33 2.03 -17.77
C PHE A 95 2.23 2.05 -16.53
N VAL A 96 3.10 1.05 -16.36
CA VAL A 96 4.01 0.98 -15.20
C VAL A 96 5.01 2.12 -15.20
N ASN A 97 5.53 2.53 -16.36
CA ASN A 97 6.38 3.71 -16.46
C ASN A 97 5.65 5.00 -16.03
N ASN A 98 4.37 5.14 -16.39
CA ASN A 98 3.55 6.26 -15.94
C ASN A 98 3.23 6.18 -14.44
N CYS A 99 3.07 4.98 -13.86
CA CYS A 99 2.94 4.80 -12.41
C CYS A 99 4.17 5.31 -11.66
N TYR A 100 5.38 5.03 -12.15
CA TYR A 100 6.59 5.61 -11.57
C TYR A 100 6.57 7.14 -11.64
N ALA A 101 6.14 7.72 -12.77
CA ALA A 101 5.96 9.17 -12.88
C ALA A 101 4.92 9.72 -11.89
N VAL A 102 3.85 8.99 -11.59
CA VAL A 102 2.88 9.34 -10.53
C VAL A 102 3.58 9.39 -9.19
N TYR A 103 4.33 8.34 -8.83
CA TYR A 103 5.08 8.27 -7.57
C TYR A 103 6.02 9.46 -7.39
N GLN A 104 6.77 9.83 -8.44
CA GLN A 104 7.67 10.99 -8.42
C GLN A 104 6.96 12.34 -8.25
N ASN A 105 5.67 12.42 -8.59
CA ASN A 105 4.86 13.64 -8.48
C ASN A 105 3.98 13.68 -7.21
N LEU A 106 4.09 12.71 -6.31
CA LEU A 106 3.37 12.72 -5.04
C LEU A 106 3.81 13.87 -4.12
N LEU A 107 2.93 14.24 -3.17
CA LEU A 107 3.30 15.19 -2.13
C LEU A 107 4.33 14.58 -1.19
N LYS A 108 5.26 15.39 -0.71
CA LYS A 108 6.25 14.99 0.33
C LYS A 108 5.63 14.56 1.66
N GLN A 109 4.33 14.82 1.87
CA GLN A 109 3.56 14.40 3.04
C GLN A 109 3.17 12.91 2.99
N ILE A 110 3.25 12.29 1.81
CA ILE A 110 3.15 10.84 1.64
C ILE A 110 4.55 10.29 1.90
N GLU A 111 4.68 9.35 2.84
CA GLU A 111 5.98 8.75 3.15
C GLU A 111 6.48 7.95 1.94
N TRP A 112 7.80 7.91 1.75
CA TRP A 112 8.42 7.30 0.57
C TRP A 112 8.15 5.79 0.48
N ASP A 113 7.94 5.11 1.61
CA ASP A 113 7.59 3.69 1.73
C ASP A 113 6.10 3.47 2.08
N GLU A 114 5.25 4.48 1.89
CA GLU A 114 3.83 4.40 2.25
C GLU A 114 3.04 3.56 1.25
N GLU A 115 2.55 2.39 1.69
CA GLU A 115 1.62 1.58 0.89
C GLU A 115 0.22 2.23 0.85
N PRO A 116 -0.49 2.17 -0.29
CA PRO A 116 -0.12 1.46 -1.53
C PRO A 116 0.67 2.33 -2.53
N PHE A 117 1.09 3.54 -2.16
CA PHE A 117 1.79 4.46 -3.08
C PHE A 117 3.17 3.93 -3.50
N PHE A 118 3.88 3.25 -2.60
CA PHE A 118 5.18 2.65 -2.89
C PHE A 118 5.11 1.57 -3.99
N ALA A 119 3.97 0.88 -4.14
CA ALA A 119 3.74 -0.08 -5.22
C ALA A 119 3.93 0.53 -6.62
N LEU A 120 3.70 1.84 -6.79
CA LEU A 120 3.85 2.56 -8.05
C LEU A 120 5.33 2.75 -8.45
N ASP A 121 6.23 2.74 -7.48
CA ASP A 121 7.68 2.70 -7.68
C ASP A 121 8.13 1.27 -7.99
N TYR A 122 7.77 0.35 -7.10
CA TYR A 122 8.30 -1.01 -7.07
C TYR A 122 7.84 -1.91 -8.24
N ALA A 123 6.69 -1.63 -8.85
CA ALA A 123 6.20 -2.40 -10.00
C ALA A 123 7.18 -2.36 -11.19
N GLY A 124 7.88 -1.23 -11.39
CA GLY A 124 8.86 -1.05 -12.47
C GLY A 124 10.05 -2.01 -12.35
N ASP A 125 10.58 -2.17 -11.13
CA ASP A 125 11.69 -3.08 -10.84
C ASP A 125 11.35 -4.51 -11.27
N SER A 126 10.12 -4.97 -11.06
CA SER A 126 9.72 -6.33 -11.46
C SER A 126 9.81 -6.54 -12.98
N ILE A 127 9.50 -5.51 -13.78
CA ILE A 127 9.60 -5.57 -15.25
C ILE A 127 11.06 -5.63 -15.71
N GLU A 128 11.96 -4.84 -15.11
CA GLU A 128 13.39 -4.84 -15.48
C GLU A 128 14.04 -6.24 -15.33
N TRP A 129 13.50 -7.05 -14.42
CA TRP A 129 13.96 -8.41 -14.14
C TRP A 129 13.18 -9.48 -14.94
N GLY A 130 12.24 -9.05 -15.78
CA GLY A 130 11.39 -9.90 -16.61
C GLY A 130 10.25 -10.59 -15.86
N ASP A 131 9.96 -10.21 -14.61
CA ASP A 131 8.89 -10.78 -13.79
C ASP A 131 7.59 -9.96 -13.90
N TYR A 132 6.99 -10.02 -15.09
CA TYR A 132 5.71 -9.37 -15.38
C TYR A 132 4.59 -9.84 -14.46
N LYS A 133 4.63 -11.09 -14.00
CA LYS A 133 3.60 -11.64 -13.12
C LYS A 133 3.63 -10.91 -11.79
N SER A 134 4.80 -10.73 -11.19
CA SER A 134 4.94 -9.96 -9.95
C SER A 134 4.56 -8.49 -10.15
N ALA A 135 4.92 -7.87 -11.27
CA ALA A 135 4.50 -6.50 -11.57
C ALA A 135 2.96 -6.35 -11.57
N HIS A 136 2.25 -7.26 -12.24
CA HIS A 136 0.78 -7.29 -12.20
C HIS A 136 0.24 -7.50 -10.78
N GLU A 137 0.79 -8.44 -10.02
CA GLU A 137 0.36 -8.69 -8.64
C GLU A 137 0.54 -7.47 -7.72
N ILE A 138 1.64 -6.72 -7.87
CA ILE A 138 1.91 -5.49 -7.11
C ILE A 138 0.83 -4.44 -7.41
N ILE A 139 0.60 -4.14 -8.69
CA ILE A 139 -0.38 -3.15 -9.14
C ILE A 139 -1.80 -3.53 -8.71
N GLU A 140 -2.21 -4.79 -8.90
CA GLU A 140 -3.54 -5.26 -8.50
C GLU A 140 -3.76 -5.20 -6.98
N ASN A 141 -2.73 -5.50 -6.18
CA ASN A 141 -2.83 -5.37 -4.73
C ASN A 141 -3.00 -3.90 -4.29
N ALA A 142 -2.37 -2.97 -5.02
CA ALA A 142 -2.51 -1.54 -4.77
C ALA A 142 -3.96 -1.06 -5.03
N PHE A 143 -4.61 -1.53 -6.10
CA PHE A 143 -6.03 -1.22 -6.36
C PHE A 143 -6.96 -1.75 -5.26
N ARG A 144 -6.72 -3.00 -4.85
CA ARG A 144 -7.52 -3.66 -3.81
C ARG A 144 -7.52 -2.87 -2.51
N PHE A 145 -6.44 -2.15 -2.20
CA PHE A 145 -6.31 -1.34 -0.98
C PHE A 145 -7.45 -0.34 -0.83
N TYR A 146 -7.86 0.29 -1.93
CA TYR A 146 -8.86 1.35 -1.92
C TYR A 146 -10.24 0.95 -2.46
N SER A 147 -10.35 -0.09 -3.28
CA SER A 147 -11.64 -0.62 -3.75
C SER A 147 -12.50 -1.22 -2.64
N GLY A 148 -11.95 -1.35 -1.43
CA GLY A 148 -12.58 -2.08 -0.34
C GLY A 148 -12.55 -3.60 -0.59
N GLU A 149 -11.94 -4.09 -1.67
CA GLU A 149 -11.65 -5.51 -1.87
C GLU A 149 -10.39 -5.98 -1.10
N LEU A 150 -9.68 -5.07 -0.43
CA LEU A 150 -8.94 -5.37 0.80
C LEU A 150 -9.87 -5.54 2.02
N SER A 151 -11.15 -5.82 1.79
CA SER A 151 -12.01 -6.61 2.68
C SER A 151 -12.38 -8.01 2.12
N ALA A 152 -11.83 -8.45 0.98
CA ALA A 152 -12.15 -9.76 0.40
C ALA A 152 -11.07 -10.43 -0.49
N SER A 153 -9.79 -10.05 -0.39
CA SER A 153 -8.67 -10.96 -0.72
C SER A 153 -7.55 -10.97 0.32
N SER A 154 -7.69 -10.20 1.41
CA SER A 154 -6.99 -10.54 2.63
C SER A 154 -7.71 -11.77 3.20
N ASN A 155 -7.00 -12.89 3.24
CA ASN A 155 -7.32 -13.86 4.29
C ASN A 155 -7.40 -13.08 5.61
N GLU A 156 -8.52 -13.15 6.32
CA GLU A 156 -8.75 -12.38 7.55
C GLU A 156 -7.49 -12.44 8.43
N VAL A 157 -6.77 -11.32 8.56
CA VAL A 157 -5.48 -11.31 9.26
C VAL A 157 -5.77 -11.19 10.74
N LYS A 158 -5.77 -12.33 11.44
CA LYS A 158 -5.92 -12.36 12.88
C LYS A 158 -4.63 -11.84 13.53
N ILE A 159 -4.69 -10.68 14.17
CA ILE A 159 -3.55 -10.11 14.89
C ILE A 159 -3.47 -10.72 16.29
N ARG A 160 -2.28 -11.23 16.65
CA ARG A 160 -1.97 -11.84 17.94
C ARG A 160 -0.69 -11.26 18.50
N ALA A 161 -0.61 -11.02 19.80
CA ALA A 161 0.64 -10.69 20.45
C ALA A 161 1.48 -11.95 20.67
N PHE A 162 2.81 -11.83 20.61
CA PHE A 162 3.71 -12.94 20.96
C PHE A 162 3.44 -13.51 22.36
N SER A 163 2.99 -12.68 23.31
CA SER A 163 2.63 -13.10 24.67
C SER A 163 1.44 -14.06 24.73
N GLU A 164 0.70 -14.27 23.65
CA GLU A 164 -0.42 -15.20 23.58
C GLU A 164 0.00 -16.62 23.17
N ILE A 165 1.27 -16.82 22.80
CA ILE A 165 1.79 -18.12 22.39
C ILE A 165 1.99 -18.99 23.64
N ALA A 166 1.34 -20.15 23.64
CA ALA A 166 1.48 -21.17 24.67
C ALA A 166 2.64 -22.13 24.37
N ALA A 167 2.85 -22.51 23.10
CA ALA A 167 3.90 -23.44 22.71
C ALA A 167 4.36 -23.26 21.27
N LEU A 168 5.63 -23.59 21.02
CA LEU A 168 6.25 -23.74 19.70
C LEU A 168 6.79 -25.15 19.60
N LYS A 169 6.15 -26.03 18.83
CA LYS A 169 6.52 -27.45 18.78
C LYS A 169 6.14 -28.08 17.45
N ASP A 170 6.99 -28.95 16.91
CA ASP A 170 6.69 -29.79 15.74
C ASP A 170 6.18 -28.99 14.52
N GLY A 171 6.73 -27.78 14.30
CA GLY A 171 6.30 -26.89 13.20
C GLY A 171 4.91 -26.27 13.39
N GLU A 172 4.39 -26.26 14.62
CA GLU A 172 3.12 -25.64 15.01
C GLU A 172 3.33 -24.55 16.08
N ILE A 173 2.67 -23.41 15.89
CA ILE A 173 2.53 -22.35 16.89
C ILE A 173 1.16 -22.51 17.54
N THR A 174 1.13 -22.80 18.85
CA THR A 174 -0.11 -22.97 19.61
C THR A 174 -0.32 -21.78 20.55
N PHE A 175 -1.52 -21.21 20.55
CA PHE A 175 -1.91 -20.10 21.41
C PHE A 175 -2.65 -20.58 22.68
N PHE A 176 -2.76 -19.72 23.69
CA PHE A 176 -3.45 -20.06 24.95
C PHE A 176 -4.95 -20.34 24.80
N ASP A 177 -5.60 -19.82 23.76
CA ASP A 177 -6.99 -20.11 23.41
C ASP A 177 -7.15 -21.43 22.64
N GLY A 178 -6.06 -22.16 22.40
CA GLY A 178 -6.04 -23.45 21.71
C GLY A 178 -5.97 -23.34 20.18
N GLU A 179 -5.99 -22.13 19.62
CA GLU A 179 -5.76 -21.93 18.19
C GLU A 179 -4.33 -22.24 17.79
N LYS A 180 -4.15 -22.60 16.51
CA LYS A 180 -2.89 -23.15 15.99
C LYS A 180 -2.55 -22.57 14.62
N VAL A 181 -1.27 -22.36 14.39
CA VAL A 181 -0.69 -22.10 13.07
C VAL A 181 0.29 -23.22 12.76
N ALA A 182 -0.11 -24.13 11.87
CA ALA A 182 0.79 -25.16 11.34
C ALA A 182 1.58 -24.58 10.17
N LEU A 183 2.91 -24.53 10.29
CA LEU A 183 3.79 -23.94 9.26
C LEU A 183 3.65 -24.68 7.91
N SER A 184 3.46 -26.00 7.95
CA SER A 184 3.21 -26.82 6.76
C SER A 184 1.97 -26.38 5.96
N SER A 185 0.92 -25.92 6.65
CA SER A 185 -0.31 -25.40 6.01
C SER A 185 -0.12 -24.03 5.35
N CYS A 186 0.97 -23.35 5.64
CA CYS A 186 1.31 -22.05 5.08
C CYS A 186 2.21 -22.15 3.85
N ALA A 187 2.91 -23.27 3.69
CA ALA A 187 3.92 -23.47 2.66
C ALA A 187 3.30 -23.55 1.24
N GLY A 188 3.99 -22.98 0.24
CA GLY A 188 3.62 -23.10 -1.18
C GLY A 188 2.52 -22.16 -1.66
N LYS A 189 2.07 -21.19 -0.85
CA LYS A 189 0.95 -20.31 -1.20
C LYS A 189 1.28 -19.10 -2.07
N LYS A 190 2.52 -18.62 -2.10
CA LYS A 190 2.88 -17.41 -2.85
C LYS A 190 4.22 -17.46 -3.58
N TRP A 191 5.25 -18.10 -3.03
CA TRP A 191 6.63 -17.89 -3.53
C TRP A 191 7.49 -19.14 -3.66
N SER A 192 7.59 -19.95 -2.60
CA SER A 192 8.33 -21.21 -2.62
C SER A 192 7.62 -22.26 -1.78
N GLY A 193 7.87 -23.53 -2.07
CA GLY A 193 7.32 -24.65 -1.30
C GLY A 193 7.75 -24.69 0.17
N ARG A 194 8.61 -23.76 0.63
CA ARG A 194 9.08 -23.65 2.02
C ARG A 194 8.83 -22.28 2.66
N CYS A 195 8.42 -21.26 1.90
CA CYS A 195 8.08 -19.96 2.46
C CYS A 195 6.70 -20.02 3.10
N VAL A 196 6.61 -19.65 4.37
CA VAL A 196 5.37 -19.76 5.18
C VAL A 196 4.76 -18.41 5.54
N GLY A 197 5.44 -17.31 5.17
CA GLY A 197 5.04 -15.99 5.63
C GLY A 197 6.06 -14.91 5.34
N GLU A 198 5.72 -13.71 5.79
CA GLU A 198 6.54 -12.51 5.75
C GLU A 198 6.91 -12.07 7.17
N ARG A 199 7.95 -11.26 7.28
CA ARG A 199 8.37 -10.64 8.53
C ARG A 199 8.92 -9.26 8.26
N ASP A 200 8.80 -8.41 9.27
CA ASP A 200 9.49 -7.13 9.32
C ASP A 200 10.03 -6.91 10.72
N PHE A 201 11.36 -6.88 10.80
CA PHE A 201 12.08 -6.71 12.05
C PHE A 201 12.19 -5.25 12.50
N GLY A 202 12.16 -4.28 11.59
CA GLY A 202 12.30 -2.85 11.91
C GLY A 202 10.99 -2.10 11.96
N ALA A 203 9.87 -2.72 11.58
CA ALA A 203 8.54 -2.25 11.93
C ALA A 203 8.39 -1.95 13.43
N ASN A 204 7.45 -1.07 13.76
CA ASN A 204 7.14 -0.70 15.13
C ASN A 204 5.64 -0.90 15.46
N PRO A 205 5.23 -2.05 16.02
CA PRO A 205 6.08 -3.15 16.51
C PRO A 205 6.55 -4.10 15.41
N PRO A 206 7.68 -4.81 15.61
CA PRO A 206 8.12 -5.88 14.71
C PRO A 206 7.04 -6.95 14.60
N TYR A 207 7.04 -7.72 13.50
CA TYR A 207 6.02 -8.75 13.29
C TYR A 207 6.44 -9.91 12.36
N PHE A 208 5.67 -11.00 12.44
CA PHE A 208 5.55 -12.04 11.41
C PHE A 208 4.11 -12.10 10.91
N VAL A 209 3.90 -12.40 9.63
CA VAL A 209 2.60 -12.78 9.06
C VAL A 209 2.72 -14.19 8.49
N PHE A 210 1.91 -15.13 9.00
CA PHE A 210 1.87 -16.51 8.52
C PHE A 210 0.67 -16.75 7.61
N PHE A 211 0.90 -17.39 6.47
CA PHE A 211 -0.09 -17.55 5.41
C PHE A 211 -0.98 -18.79 5.56
N SER A 212 -1.61 -18.99 6.71
CA SER A 212 -2.50 -20.15 6.96
C SER A 212 -3.88 -20.03 6.28
N GLY A 213 -4.42 -21.14 5.76
CA GLY A 213 -5.79 -21.27 5.20
C GLY A 213 -6.41 -20.03 4.53
N GLU A 214 -7.62 -19.70 4.98
CA GLU A 214 -8.42 -18.49 4.67
C GLU A 214 -8.21 -17.37 5.71
N LYS A 215 -7.43 -17.62 6.77
CA LYS A 215 -7.13 -16.65 7.83
C LYS A 215 -5.64 -16.62 8.12
N TRP A 216 -4.99 -15.53 7.77
CA TRP A 216 -3.59 -15.33 8.10
C TRP A 216 -3.45 -14.95 9.55
N THR A 217 -2.29 -15.24 10.13
CA THR A 217 -2.01 -14.87 11.52
C THR A 217 -0.83 -13.91 11.55
N LYS A 218 -1.07 -12.69 12.05
CA LYS A 218 -0.01 -11.69 12.28
C LYS A 218 0.41 -11.70 13.74
N ILE A 219 1.64 -12.11 14.02
CA ILE A 219 2.22 -12.12 15.37
C ILE A 219 3.03 -10.84 15.57
N ILE A 220 2.64 -10.01 16.53
CA ILE A 220 3.31 -8.74 16.86
C ILE A 220 4.13 -8.81 18.15
N PHE A 221 5.27 -8.11 18.17
CA PHE A 221 6.17 -8.05 19.33
C PHE A 221 6.08 -6.69 20.03
N CYS A 222 5.06 -6.53 20.87
CA CYS A 222 4.66 -5.23 21.44
C CYS A 222 4.86 -5.11 22.97
N LYS A 223 5.80 -5.87 23.58
CA LYS A 223 6.05 -5.77 25.03
C LYS A 223 6.38 -4.33 25.43
N LYS A 224 5.81 -3.89 26.55
CA LYS A 224 6.01 -2.55 27.12
C LYS A 224 6.95 -2.61 28.33
N GLY A 225 7.40 -1.43 28.78
CA GLY A 225 8.23 -1.29 29.99
C GLY A 225 9.74 -1.36 29.77
N LEU A 226 10.49 -1.47 30.88
CA LEU A 226 11.96 -1.51 30.86
C LEU A 226 12.48 -2.67 29.99
N PHE A 227 13.49 -2.37 29.19
CA PHE A 227 14.12 -3.28 28.23
C PHE A 227 13.17 -3.82 27.14
N LYS A 228 12.07 -3.12 26.83
CA LYS A 228 11.11 -3.53 25.79
C LYS A 228 11.76 -3.90 24.45
N LYS A 229 12.70 -3.08 23.97
CA LYS A 229 13.41 -3.31 22.70
C LYS A 229 14.13 -4.67 22.71
N ARG A 230 14.96 -4.90 23.73
CA ARG A 230 15.71 -6.16 23.88
C ARG A 230 14.80 -7.37 24.08
N LYS A 231 13.68 -7.22 24.81
CA LYS A 231 12.69 -8.29 25.01
C LYS A 231 12.00 -8.67 23.70
N ASN A 232 11.49 -7.70 22.95
CA ASN A 232 10.84 -7.91 21.66
C ASN A 232 11.83 -8.52 20.65
N GLN A 233 13.09 -8.06 20.61
CA GLN A 233 14.12 -8.65 19.76
C GLN A 233 14.40 -10.12 20.08
N ARG A 234 14.48 -10.46 21.37
CA ARG A 234 14.68 -11.86 21.79
C ARG A 234 13.50 -12.74 21.39
N ASP A 235 12.28 -12.24 21.58
CA ASP A 235 11.06 -12.97 21.22
C ASP A 235 10.94 -13.14 19.69
N PHE A 236 11.29 -12.12 18.91
CA PHE A 236 11.34 -12.20 17.45
C PHE A 236 12.33 -13.26 16.99
N ALA A 237 13.53 -13.28 17.59
CA ALA A 237 14.54 -14.30 17.30
C ALA A 237 14.07 -15.72 17.65
N LEU A 238 13.24 -15.88 18.68
CA LEU A 238 12.66 -17.20 19.02
C LEU A 238 11.76 -17.72 17.89
N ILE A 239 10.87 -16.89 17.35
CA ILE A 239 10.01 -17.28 16.22
C ILE A 239 10.83 -17.53 14.96
N HIS A 240 11.80 -16.66 14.67
CA HIS A 240 12.68 -16.83 13.52
C HIS A 240 13.42 -18.18 13.55
N ASN A 241 14.06 -18.50 14.68
CA ASN A 241 14.79 -19.75 14.86
C ASN A 241 13.85 -20.97 14.81
N PHE A 242 12.64 -20.85 15.36
CA PHE A 242 11.64 -21.90 15.30
C PHE A 242 11.24 -22.22 13.86
N VAL A 243 10.94 -21.21 13.05
CA VAL A 243 10.62 -21.37 11.62
C VAL A 243 11.75 -22.06 10.87
N GLN A 244 12.99 -21.59 11.05
CA GLN A 244 14.17 -22.17 10.41
C GLN A 244 14.42 -23.63 10.84
N SER A 245 14.33 -23.92 12.13
CA SER A 245 14.50 -25.28 12.67
C SER A 245 13.42 -26.26 12.18
N SER A 246 12.26 -25.73 11.78
CA SER A 246 11.16 -26.49 11.18
C SER A 246 11.30 -26.65 9.66
N CYS A 247 12.47 -26.32 9.09
CA CYS A 247 12.78 -26.38 7.66
C CYS A 247 11.93 -25.45 6.77
N PHE A 248 11.39 -24.37 7.34
CA PHE A 248 10.64 -23.33 6.62
C PHE A 248 11.40 -22.00 6.58
N THR A 249 10.94 -21.07 5.74
CA THR A 249 11.50 -19.72 5.61
C THR A 249 10.42 -18.66 5.69
N THR A 250 10.81 -17.43 5.98
CA THR A 250 9.93 -16.24 5.90
C THR A 250 10.65 -15.18 5.08
N MET A 251 9.89 -14.40 4.31
CA MET A 251 10.42 -13.28 3.53
C MET A 251 10.65 -12.09 4.45
N ASP A 252 11.86 -11.53 4.42
CA ASP A 252 12.18 -10.30 5.14
C ASP A 252 11.78 -9.12 4.25
N LEU A 253 10.98 -8.19 4.78
CA LEU A 253 10.52 -7.00 4.07
C LEU A 253 11.45 -5.80 4.27
N GLN A 254 12.64 -6.03 4.84
CA GLN A 254 13.66 -5.03 5.16
C GLN A 254 14.84 -5.07 4.19
#